data_AF-A0A379TVX4-F1
#
_entry.id   AF-A0A379TVX4-F1
#
_cell.length_a   1.000
_cell.length_b   1.000
_cell.length_c   1.000
_cell.angle_alpha   90.00
_cell.angle_beta   90.00
_cell.angle_gamma   90.00
#
_symmetry.space_group_name_H-M   'P 1'
#
loop_
_entity.id
_entity.type
_entity.pdbx_description
1 polymer ?
#
loop_
_entity_poly.entity_id
_entity_poly.type
_entity_poly.pdbx_seq_one_letter_code
_entity_poly.pdbx_strand_id
1 'polypeptide(L)'
;MSSAIDLWVIENTLRFMAASREYMPAHRFAINLSPISVCRARFPSEVNQLLTQYQVEPWQLVFEVTESNSLTNAEQAQLTLDSYSSLAVR
;
A
#
# COMPACT_ATOMS: atom_id res chain seq x y z
N MET A 1 -3.46 -2.72 16.56
CA MET A 1 -2.74 -1.43 16.49
C MET A 1 -1.97 -1.23 15.17
N SER A 2 -1.69 -2.29 14.40
CA SER A 2 -0.80 -2.20 13.22
C SER A 2 -1.37 -1.46 11.99
N SER A 3 -2.67 -1.60 11.68
CA SER A 3 -3.20 -1.07 10.40
C SER A 3 -3.44 0.43 10.33
N ALA A 4 -3.56 1.11 11.47
CA ALA A 4 -3.62 2.57 11.51
C ALA A 4 -2.24 3.19 11.23
N ILE A 5 -1.16 2.53 11.69
CA ILE A 5 0.21 2.97 11.42
C ILE A 5 0.53 2.81 9.94
N ASP A 6 0.22 1.66 9.34
CA ASP A 6 0.45 1.43 7.91
C ASP A 6 -0.29 2.46 7.05
N LEU A 7 -1.56 2.76 7.37
CA LEU A 7 -2.32 3.78 6.64
C LEU A 7 -1.72 5.18 6.80
N TRP A 8 -1.24 5.52 7.99
CA TRP A 8 -0.55 6.79 8.24
C TRP A 8 0.76 6.88 7.46
N VAL A 9 1.54 5.80 7.36
CA VAL A 9 2.77 5.77 6.56
C VAL A 9 2.43 5.99 5.08
N ILE A 10 1.41 5.30 4.56
CA ILE A 10 0.96 5.46 3.17
C ILE A 10 0.54 6.90 2.91
N GLU A 11 -0.28 7.49 3.77
CA GLU A 11 -0.74 8.87 3.59
C GLU A 11 0.45 9.86 3.54
N ASN A 12 1.43 9.74 4.43
CA ASN A 12 2.57 10.63 4.46
C ASN A 12 3.49 10.44 3.24
N THR A 13 3.69 9.21 2.78
CA THR A 13 4.41 8.93 1.52
C THR A 13 3.71 9.57 0.33
N LEU A 14 2.39 9.41 0.23
CA LEU A 14 1.60 10.00 -0.86
C LEU A 14 1.63 11.53 -0.84
N ARG A 15 1.53 12.12 0.36
CA ARG A 15 1.66 13.58 0.54
C ARG A 15 3.03 14.08 0.08
N PHE A 16 4.10 13.37 0.42
CA PHE A 16 5.46 13.69 -0.03
C PHE A 16 5.57 13.59 -1.55
N MET A 17 5.11 12.49 -2.16
CA MET A 17 5.13 12.30 -3.62
C MET A 17 4.36 13.42 -4.34
N ALA A 18 3.20 13.81 -3.82
CA ALA A 18 2.42 14.89 -4.40
C ALA A 18 3.16 16.23 -4.36
N ALA A 19 3.85 16.55 -3.26
CA ALA A 19 4.62 17.77 -3.08
C ALA A 19 5.93 17.80 -3.88
N SER A 20 6.50 16.64 -4.19
CA SER A 20 7.79 16.51 -4.89
C SER A 20 7.66 16.14 -6.37
N ARG A 21 6.44 16.12 -6.93
CA ARG A 21 6.17 15.63 -8.30
C ARG A 21 6.96 16.31 -9.41
N GLU A 22 7.28 17.59 -9.24
CA GLU A 22 8.06 18.37 -10.24
C GLU A 22 9.54 17.98 -10.26
N TYR A 23 10.10 17.62 -9.10
CA TYR A 23 11.53 17.33 -8.93
C TYR A 23 11.83 15.82 -9.01
N MET A 24 10.83 14.99 -8.72
CA MET A 24 10.94 13.54 -8.69
C MET A 24 9.83 12.87 -9.54
N PRO A 25 9.72 13.20 -10.84
CA PRO A 25 8.72 12.58 -11.69
C PRO A 25 8.94 11.06 -11.75
N ALA A 26 7.86 10.30 -11.78
CA ALA A 26 7.84 8.85 -11.96
C ALA A 26 8.63 8.00 -10.93
N HIS A 27 8.99 8.57 -9.77
CA HIS A 27 9.65 7.79 -8.73
C HIS A 27 8.71 6.76 -8.12
N ARG A 28 9.29 5.63 -7.71
CA ARG A 28 8.58 4.53 -7.05
C ARG A 28 9.03 4.41 -5.60
N PHE A 29 8.08 4.24 -4.69
CA PHE A 29 8.35 4.07 -3.26
C PHE A 29 7.91 2.69 -2.80
N ALA A 30 8.80 2.02 -2.06
CA ALA A 30 8.49 0.77 -1.38
C ALA A 30 7.98 1.06 0.04
N ILE A 31 6.87 0.45 0.43
CA ILE A 31 6.26 0.58 1.75
C ILE A 31 6.08 -0.82 2.33
N ASN A 32 6.66 -1.04 3.50
CA ASN A 32 6.46 -2.27 4.24
C ASN A 32 5.07 -2.27 4.88
N LEU A 33 4.32 -3.36 4.68
CA LEU A 33 3.00 -3.57 5.28
C LEU A 33 3.06 -4.65 6.35
N SER A 34 2.35 -4.40 7.44
CA SER A 34 2.15 -5.44 8.44
C SER A 34 1.12 -6.49 7.98
N PRO A 35 1.24 -7.76 8.41
CA PRO A 35 0.28 -8.81 8.06
C PRO A 35 -1.18 -8.48 8.43
N ILE A 36 -1.37 -7.72 9.52
CA ILE A 36 -2.70 -7.30 9.99
C ILE A 36 -3.39 -6.36 8.99
N SER A 37 -2.62 -5.54 8.27
CA SER A 37 -3.16 -4.65 7.23
C SER A 37 -3.53 -5.41 5.97
N VAL A 38 -2.71 -6.38 5.58
CA VAL A 38 -2.98 -7.25 4.41
C VAL A 38 -4.29 -8.01 4.59
N CYS A 39 -4.58 -8.52 5.78
CA CYS A 39 -5.81 -9.27 6.06
C CYS A 39 -7.05 -8.38 6.28
N ARG A 40 -6.93 -7.06 6.26
CA ARG A 40 -8.04 -6.13 6.53
C ARG A 40 -8.81 -5.83 5.24
N ALA A 41 -10.04 -6.32 5.15
CA ALA A 41 -10.90 -6.18 3.97
C ALA A 41 -11.10 -4.75 3.44
N ARG A 42 -11.09 -3.73 4.33
CA ARG A 42 -11.26 -2.31 3.93
C ARG A 42 -9.96 -1.63 3.48
N PHE A 43 -8.80 -2.22 3.77
CA PHE A 43 -7.50 -1.61 3.52
C PHE A 43 -7.28 -1.25 2.03
N PRO A 44 -7.60 -2.13 1.04
CA PRO A 44 -7.49 -1.76 -0.37
C PRO A 44 -8.31 -0.51 -0.74
N SER A 45 -9.53 -0.40 -0.23
CA SER A 45 -10.40 0.74 -0.53
C SER A 45 -9.89 2.05 0.08
N GLU A 46 -9.31 2.00 1.28
CA GLU A 46 -8.73 3.17 1.96
C GLU A 46 -7.46 3.64 1.21
N VAL A 47 -6.62 2.71 0.76
CA VAL A 47 -5.44 3.03 -0.06
C VAL A 47 -5.84 3.66 -1.40
N ASN A 48 -6.86 3.12 -2.08
CA ASN A 48 -7.36 3.68 -3.34
C ASN A 48 -7.93 5.10 -3.17
N GLN A 49 -8.60 5.39 -2.05
CA GLN A 49 -9.07 6.75 -1.74
C GLN A 49 -7.90 7.72 -1.58
N LEU A 50 -6.83 7.32 -0.88
CA LEU A 50 -5.64 8.15 -0.71
C LEU A 50 -4.90 8.37 -2.04
N LEU A 51 -4.73 7.34 -2.86
CA LEU A 51 -4.11 7.45 -4.20
C LEU A 51 -4.86 8.47 -5.06
N THR A 52 -6.19 8.41 -5.05
CA THR A 52 -7.06 9.36 -5.75
C THR A 52 -6.90 10.78 -5.19
N GLN A 53 -6.91 10.93 -3.86
CA GLN A 53 -6.78 12.22 -3.19
C GLN A 53 -5.47 12.93 -3.53
N TYR A 54 -4.36 12.20 -3.55
CA TYR A 54 -3.03 12.77 -3.82
C TYR A 54 -2.63 12.75 -5.29
N GLN A 55 -3.47 12.20 -6.18
CA GLN A 55 -3.22 12.02 -7.61
C GLN A 55 -1.91 11.28 -7.88
N VAL A 56 -1.72 10.16 -7.17
CA VAL A 56 -0.56 9.28 -7.34
C VAL A 56 -1.02 8.01 -8.03
N GLU A 57 -0.30 7.61 -9.06
CA GLU A 57 -0.64 6.41 -9.80
C GLU A 57 -0.22 5.15 -9.00
N PRO A 58 -1.06 4.09 -8.99
CA PRO A 58 -0.77 2.83 -8.30
C PRO A 58 0.61 2.23 -8.55
N TRP A 59 1.11 2.29 -9.80
CA TRP A 59 2.41 1.71 -10.17
C TRP A 59 3.62 2.41 -9.49
N GLN A 60 3.40 3.61 -8.95
CA GLN A 60 4.40 4.37 -8.20
C GLN A 60 4.59 3.88 -6.77
N LEU A 61 3.73 2.98 -6.28
CA LEU A 61 3.91 2.30 -5.01
C LEU A 61 4.30 0.85 -5.22
N VAL A 62 5.13 0.36 -4.30
CA VAL A 62 5.42 -1.07 -4.12
C VAL A 62 5.09 -1.41 -2.67
N PHE A 63 4.13 -2.30 -2.46
CA PHE A 63 3.89 -2.82 -1.12
C PHE A 63 4.75 -4.06 -0.90
N GLU A 64 5.57 -4.02 0.15
CA GLU A 64 6.42 -5.12 0.59
C GLU A 64 5.77 -5.78 1.80
N VAL A 65 5.60 -7.10 1.74
CA VAL A 65 5.15 -7.89 2.89
C VAL A 65 6.32 -8.77 3.31
N THR A 66 6.93 -8.48 4.45
CA THR A 66 7.98 -9.35 4.99
C THR A 66 7.34 -10.64 5.54
N GLU A 67 7.76 -11.78 5.01
CA GLU A 67 7.18 -13.08 5.37
C GLU A 67 7.72 -13.61 6.72
N SER A 68 6.87 -14.39 7.40
CA SER A 68 7.12 -15.27 8.56
C SER A 68 6.85 -14.62 9.94
N ASN A 69 5.62 -14.68 10.47
CA ASN A 69 5.17 -15.85 11.24
C ASN A 69 3.63 -15.93 11.41
N SER A 70 2.82 -15.25 10.59
CA SER A 70 1.37 -15.12 10.89
C SER A 70 0.43 -15.08 9.68
N LEU A 71 0.88 -15.43 8.48
CA LEU A 71 -0.02 -15.67 7.35
C LEU A 71 -0.60 -17.09 7.44
N THR A 72 -1.36 -17.37 8.50
CA THR A 72 -2.17 -18.59 8.61
C THR A 72 -3.26 -18.68 7.53
N ASN A 73 -3.43 -17.63 6.72
CA ASN A 73 -4.40 -17.57 5.63
C ASN A 73 -3.78 -16.98 4.35
N ALA A 74 -2.68 -17.58 3.89
CA ALA A 74 -1.99 -17.20 2.64
C ALA A 74 -2.96 -17.07 1.44
N GLU A 75 -4.01 -17.90 1.36
CA GLU A 75 -5.04 -17.79 0.31
C GLU A 75 -5.88 -16.51 0.42
N GLN A 76 -6.25 -16.09 1.63
CA GLN A 76 -7.03 -14.88 1.84
C GLN A 76 -6.18 -13.61 1.66
N ALA A 77 -4.90 -13.69 2.02
CA ALA A 77 -3.91 -12.70 1.66
C ALA A 77 -3.78 -12.63 0.14
N GLN A 78 -3.64 -13.75 -0.56
CA GLN A 78 -3.56 -13.80 -2.03
C GLN A 78 -4.81 -13.21 -2.69
N LEU A 79 -6.02 -13.58 -2.26
CA LEU A 79 -7.27 -13.00 -2.78
C LEU A 79 -7.34 -11.48 -2.55
N THR A 80 -6.88 -11.01 -1.39
CA THR A 80 -6.80 -9.57 -1.10
C THR A 80 -5.75 -8.92 -1.99
N LEU A 81 -4.56 -9.54 -2.15
CA LEU A 81 -3.46 -9.12 -3.03
C LEU A 81 -3.89 -9.04 -4.51
N ASP A 82 -4.63 -10.02 -5.00
CA ASP A 82 -5.18 -10.07 -6.36
C ASP A 82 -6.25 -8.98 -6.57
N SER A 83 -6.95 -8.57 -5.51
CA SER A 83 -7.86 -7.41 -5.52
C SER A 83 -7.09 -6.09 -5.73
N TYR A 84 -5.79 -6.06 -5.45
CA TYR A 84 -4.90 -4.94 -5.79
C TYR A 84 -4.30 -5.08 -7.19
N SER A 85 -4.93 -5.75 -8.15
CA SER A 85 -4.44 -5.94 -9.54
C SER A 85 -4.02 -4.67 -10.33
N SER A 86 -4.20 -3.48 -9.77
CA SER A 86 -3.63 -2.22 -10.28
C SER A 86 -2.34 -1.76 -9.60
N LEU A 87 -1.96 -2.34 -8.45
CA LEU A 87 -0.80 -2.01 -7.63
C LEU A 87 0.27 -3.10 -7.75
N ALA A 88 1.53 -2.69 -7.90
CA ALA A 88 2.65 -3.63 -7.94
C ALA A 88 2.99 -4.07 -6.51
N VAL A 89 2.55 -5.24 -6.08
CA VAL A 89 2.98 -5.86 -4.82
C VAL A 89 4.25 -6.70 -5.10
N ARG A 90 5.26 -6.63 -4.22
CA ARG A 90 6.49 -7.45 -4.33
C ARG A 90 6.82 -8.12 -3.00
#